data_AF-A0A4P7SWQ9-F1
#
_entry.id   AF-A0A4P7SWQ9-F1
#
_cell.length_a   1.000
_cell.length_b   1.000
_cell.length_c   1.000
_cell.angle_alpha   90.00
_cell.angle_beta   90.00
_cell.angle_gamma   90.00
#
_symmetry.space_group_name_H-M   'P 1'
#
loop_
_entity.id
_entity.type
_entity.pdbx_description
1 polymer ?
#
loop_
_entity_poly.entity_id
_entity_poly.type
_entity_poly.pdbx_seq_one_letter_code
_entity_poly.pdbx_strand_id
1 'polypeptide(L)'
;MKNVARPLTAAALLATLALTACSAPEAVSAPSSAAATSAPASATPSPSKASGPYGDFPTAAEACAKISEQATGATLLPLSAAQGKTAELEQSKAELSRTAERVPDSLKADFANLAKVAVAGVSDQAVFSSGKLQAAMAPVTGWLAANCT
;
A
#
# COMPACT_ATOMS: atom_id res chain seq x y z
N MET A 1 18.55 32.53 -42.89
CA MET A 1 18.03 33.84 -42.43
C MET A 1 16.50 33.81 -42.36
N LYS A 2 15.92 33.66 -41.17
CA LYS A 2 14.85 34.51 -40.63
C LYS A 2 14.48 34.01 -39.23
N ASN A 3 14.82 34.84 -38.26
CA ASN A 3 14.42 34.75 -36.86
C ASN A 3 12.92 35.03 -36.75
N VAL A 4 12.21 34.29 -35.89
CA VAL A 4 11.12 34.86 -35.08
C VAL A 4 11.26 34.32 -33.67
N ALA A 5 11.49 35.24 -32.75
CA ALA A 5 11.61 35.02 -31.32
C ALA A 5 10.32 35.47 -30.61
N ARG A 6 10.07 34.84 -29.45
CA ARG A 6 9.30 35.35 -28.28
C ARG A 6 7.75 35.28 -28.43
N PRO A 7 6.94 35.11 -27.34
CA PRO A 7 7.27 35.46 -25.97
C PRO A 7 6.94 34.48 -24.82
N LEU A 8 7.82 34.57 -23.80
CA LEU A 8 7.59 34.21 -22.41
C LEU A 8 6.41 35.00 -21.85
N THR A 9 5.37 34.29 -21.41
CA THR A 9 4.31 34.85 -20.54
C THR A 9 4.44 34.20 -19.17
N ALA A 10 5.01 34.97 -18.25
CA ALA A 10 4.99 34.71 -16.82
C ALA A 10 3.58 35.00 -16.30
N ALA A 11 2.95 34.02 -15.67
CA ALA A 11 1.80 34.22 -14.82
C ALA A 11 2.15 33.68 -13.42
N ALA A 12 2.59 34.60 -12.56
CA ALA A 12 2.72 34.37 -11.15
C ALA A 12 1.30 34.38 -10.53
N LEU A 13 0.93 33.32 -9.82
CA LEU A 13 -0.18 33.34 -8.88
C LEU A 13 0.31 32.78 -7.54
N LEU A 14 0.49 33.71 -6.61
CA LEU A 14 0.76 33.49 -5.19
C LEU A 14 -0.50 32.92 -4.54
N ALA A 15 -0.42 31.68 -4.03
CA ALA A 15 -1.41 31.13 -3.11
C ALA A 15 -0.77 31.03 -1.72
N THR A 16 -0.94 32.08 -0.93
CA THR A 16 -0.63 32.10 0.51
C THR A 16 -1.70 31.29 1.25
N LEU A 17 -1.40 30.04 1.57
CA LEU A 17 -2.15 29.26 2.56
C LEU A 17 -1.66 29.65 3.96
N ALA A 18 -2.45 30.50 4.63
CA ALA A 18 -2.32 30.74 6.06
C ALA A 18 -2.76 29.47 6.82
N LEU A 19 -1.79 28.73 7.38
CA LEU A 19 -2.07 27.71 8.39
C LEU A 19 -2.13 28.40 9.78
N THR A 20 -3.33 28.80 10.18
CA THR A 20 -3.66 29.06 11.58
C THR A 20 -4.53 27.92 12.11
N ALA A 21 -3.88 26.89 12.66
CA ALA A 21 -4.46 25.82 13.47
C ALA A 21 -3.26 24.94 13.94
N CYS A 22 -3.14 24.41 15.13
CA CYS A 22 -3.96 24.35 16.33
C CYS A 22 -3.01 23.98 17.49
N SER A 23 -3.37 24.38 18.69
CA SER A 23 -2.60 24.35 19.94
C SER A 23 -2.03 22.98 20.33
N ALA A 24 -0.91 23.03 21.07
CA ALA A 24 -0.23 21.88 21.65
C ALA A 24 -1.08 21.15 22.72
N PRO A 25 -0.94 19.81 22.86
CA PRO A 25 -1.57 19.07 23.95
C PRO A 25 -0.81 19.25 25.27
N GLU A 26 -1.57 19.48 26.34
CA GLU A 26 -1.12 19.49 27.73
C GLU A 26 -0.51 18.16 28.17
N ALA A 27 0.50 18.25 29.02
CA ALA A 27 1.11 17.12 29.70
C ALA A 27 0.36 16.77 30.99
N VAL A 28 0.35 15.47 31.28
CA VAL A 28 0.26 14.84 32.61
C VAL A 28 -1.14 14.52 33.18
N SER A 29 -1.39 13.21 33.33
CA SER A 29 -1.83 12.58 34.60
C SER A 29 -1.51 11.08 34.59
N ALA A 30 -1.03 10.60 35.74
CA ALA A 30 -0.43 9.29 36.00
C ALA A 30 -1.45 8.12 36.00
N PRO A 31 -0.99 6.86 35.84
CA PRO A 31 -1.87 5.68 35.90
C PRO A 31 -2.24 5.32 37.35
N SER A 32 -3.54 5.12 37.59
CA SER A 32 -4.04 4.41 38.78
C SER A 32 -4.09 2.91 38.51
N SER A 33 -3.37 2.16 39.35
CA SER A 33 -3.43 0.70 39.44
C SER A 33 -4.80 0.24 39.94
N ALA A 34 -5.43 -0.68 39.22
CA ALA A 34 -6.45 -1.56 39.78
C ALA A 34 -6.26 -2.96 39.18
N ALA A 35 -5.81 -3.88 40.03
CA ALA A 35 -5.74 -5.30 39.73
C ALA A 35 -7.15 -5.89 39.64
N ALA A 36 -7.41 -6.70 38.62
CA ALA A 36 -8.49 -7.68 38.62
C ALA A 36 -8.02 -8.95 37.90
N THR A 37 -7.72 -9.97 38.71
CA THR A 37 -7.59 -11.36 38.30
C THR A 37 -8.97 -11.88 37.86
N SER A 38 -9.05 -12.57 36.70
CA SER A 38 -10.04 -13.63 36.43
C SER A 38 -9.74 -14.42 35.15
N ALA A 39 -9.44 -15.71 35.36
CA ALA A 39 -9.69 -16.92 34.56
C ALA A 39 -9.30 -17.01 33.05
N PRO A 40 -8.69 -18.15 32.61
CA PRO A 40 -8.49 -18.41 31.19
C PRO A 40 -9.82 -18.85 30.55
N ALA A 41 -10.34 -18.05 29.63
CA ALA A 41 -11.38 -18.51 28.71
C ALA A 41 -10.73 -19.34 27.62
N SER A 42 -11.13 -20.61 27.53
CA SER A 42 -10.79 -21.51 26.43
C SER A 42 -11.06 -20.83 25.09
N ALA A 43 -10.02 -20.67 24.27
CA ALA A 43 -10.13 -20.10 22.93
C ALA A 43 -10.87 -21.09 22.03
N THR A 44 -12.18 -20.94 21.92
CA THR A 44 -12.96 -21.49 20.81
C THR A 44 -12.34 -20.97 19.51
N PRO A 45 -12.05 -21.81 18.50
CA PRO A 45 -11.54 -21.33 17.22
C PRO A 45 -12.53 -20.32 16.64
N SER A 46 -12.05 -19.08 16.49
CA SER A 46 -12.84 -17.97 15.97
C SER A 46 -13.34 -18.34 14.57
N PRO A 47 -14.61 -18.09 14.22
CA PRO A 47 -15.11 -18.34 12.88
C PRO A 47 -14.24 -17.53 11.91
N SER A 48 -13.71 -18.19 10.87
CA SER A 48 -13.04 -17.54 9.75
C SER A 48 -13.93 -16.39 9.31
N LYS A 49 -13.51 -15.16 9.63
CA LYS A 49 -14.24 -13.95 9.29
C LYS A 49 -14.39 -13.99 7.78
N ALA A 50 -15.60 -14.21 7.27
CA ALA A 50 -15.87 -14.05 5.86
C ALA A 50 -15.50 -12.61 5.52
N SER A 51 -14.38 -12.43 4.82
CA SER A 51 -13.92 -11.11 4.45
C SER A 51 -14.99 -10.48 3.55
N GLY A 52 -15.32 -9.22 3.81
CA GLY A 52 -16.36 -8.52 3.05
C GLY A 52 -15.97 -8.37 1.57
N PRO A 53 -16.80 -7.69 0.75
CA PRO A 53 -16.49 -7.45 -0.67
C PRO A 53 -15.16 -6.72 -0.90
N TYR A 54 -14.65 -6.04 0.13
CA TYR A 54 -13.39 -5.33 0.12
C TYR A 54 -12.33 -5.99 1.02
N GLY A 55 -12.47 -7.27 1.36
CA GLY A 55 -11.50 -7.95 2.21
C GLY A 55 -11.60 -7.52 3.67
N ASP A 56 -10.44 -7.36 4.31
CA ASP A 56 -10.28 -6.89 5.69
C ASP A 56 -10.07 -5.36 5.77
N PHE A 57 -10.44 -4.64 4.71
CA PHE A 57 -10.40 -3.18 4.67
C PHE A 57 -11.74 -2.60 5.18
N PRO A 58 -11.72 -1.52 5.99
CA PRO A 58 -12.92 -0.89 6.55
C PRO A 58 -13.85 -0.29 5.49
N THR A 59 -13.30 0.16 4.36
CA THR A 59 -14.06 0.82 3.29
C THR A 59 -13.52 0.43 1.91
N ALA A 60 -14.36 0.60 0.88
CA ALA A 60 -13.96 0.46 -0.52
C ALA A 60 -12.79 1.39 -0.86
N ALA A 61 -12.86 2.65 -0.42
CA ALA A 61 -11.82 3.65 -0.66
C ALA A 61 -10.47 3.23 -0.05
N GLU A 62 -10.47 2.70 1.17
CA GLU A 62 -9.24 2.20 1.80
C GLU A 62 -8.69 0.97 1.06
N ALA A 63 -9.55 0.03 0.68
CA ALA A 63 -9.14 -1.14 -0.10
C ALA A 63 -8.51 -0.72 -1.43
N CYS A 64 -9.19 0.14 -2.19
CA CYS A 64 -8.71 0.65 -3.47
C CYS A 64 -7.38 1.38 -3.35
N ALA A 65 -7.25 2.28 -2.36
CA ALA A 65 -6.01 2.98 -2.10
C ALA A 65 -4.87 2.02 -1.75
N LYS A 66 -5.09 1.09 -0.81
CA LYS A 66 -4.02 0.19 -0.36
C LYS A 66 -3.65 -0.87 -1.38
N ILE A 67 -4.61 -1.45 -2.08
CA ILE A 67 -4.35 -2.43 -3.14
C ILE A 67 -3.59 -1.77 -4.30
N SER A 68 -3.99 -0.56 -4.73
CA SER A 68 -3.30 0.15 -5.81
C SER A 68 -1.89 0.61 -5.42
N GLU A 69 -1.72 1.14 -4.21
CA GLU A 69 -0.42 1.54 -3.65
C GLU A 69 0.54 0.36 -3.64
N GLN A 70 0.11 -0.77 -3.10
CA GLN A 70 0.95 -1.94 -2.91
C GLN A 70 1.21 -2.68 -4.24
N ALA A 71 0.22 -2.75 -5.13
CA ALA A 71 0.43 -3.29 -6.48
C ALA A 71 1.45 -2.46 -7.27
N THR A 72 1.39 -1.13 -7.16
CA THR A 72 2.36 -0.23 -7.79
C THR A 72 3.73 -0.36 -7.13
N GLY A 73 3.79 -0.36 -5.79
CA GLY A 73 5.01 -0.53 -5.01
C GLY A 73 5.74 -1.84 -5.29
N ALA A 74 4.99 -2.93 -5.52
CA ALA A 74 5.53 -4.23 -5.92
C ALA A 74 6.42 -4.13 -7.18
N THR A 75 6.06 -3.24 -8.11
CA THR A 75 6.83 -3.04 -9.36
C THR A 75 8.16 -2.34 -9.16
N LEU A 76 8.30 -1.64 -8.04
CA LEU A 76 9.48 -0.86 -7.69
C LEU A 76 10.46 -1.63 -6.81
N LEU A 77 10.09 -2.83 -6.30
CA LEU A 77 10.97 -3.63 -5.44
C LEU A 77 12.36 -3.91 -6.06
N PRO A 78 12.47 -4.29 -7.35
CA PRO A 78 13.79 -4.53 -7.95
C PRO A 78 14.64 -3.26 -8.03
N LEU A 79 14.01 -2.10 -8.23
CA LEU A 79 14.70 -0.82 -8.23
C LEU A 79 15.17 -0.44 -6.81
N SER A 80 14.35 -0.65 -5.78
CA SER A 80 14.75 -0.44 -4.37
C SER A 80 15.93 -1.32 -3.99
N ALA A 81 15.94 -2.58 -4.45
CA ALA A 81 17.06 -3.50 -4.25
C ALA A 81 18.32 -3.03 -4.97
N ALA A 82 18.21 -2.57 -6.22
CA ALA A 82 19.34 -2.02 -6.97
C ALA A 82 19.93 -0.74 -6.35
N GLN A 83 19.12 0.03 -5.61
CA GLN A 83 19.55 1.22 -4.86
C GLN A 83 20.18 0.90 -3.49
N GLY A 84 20.25 -0.37 -3.08
CA GLY A 84 20.80 -0.77 -1.78
C GLY A 84 19.93 -0.41 -0.57
N LYS A 85 18.66 -0.04 -0.78
CA LYS A 85 17.70 0.36 0.27
C LYS A 85 17.11 -0.84 0.96
N THR A 86 17.94 -1.55 1.73
CA THR A 86 17.60 -2.88 2.25
C THR A 86 16.47 -2.82 3.29
N ALA A 87 16.46 -1.81 4.17
CA ALA A 87 15.42 -1.68 5.19
C ALA A 87 14.05 -1.38 4.57
N GLU A 88 13.99 -0.43 3.65
CA GLU A 88 12.77 -0.05 2.94
C GLU A 88 12.28 -1.17 2.01
N LEU A 89 13.20 -1.94 1.43
CA LEU A 89 12.88 -3.12 0.64
C LEU A 89 12.18 -4.18 1.50
N GLU A 90 12.74 -4.53 2.66
CA GLU A 90 12.13 -5.52 3.54
C GLU A 90 10.78 -5.04 4.09
N GLN A 91 10.66 -3.75 4.43
CA GLN A 91 9.38 -3.16 4.78
C GLN A 91 8.36 -3.30 3.65
N SER A 92 8.74 -2.96 2.42
CA SER A 92 7.84 -3.04 1.26
C SER A 92 7.40 -4.48 0.98
N LYS A 93 8.28 -5.46 1.14
CA LYS A 93 7.92 -6.90 1.02
C LYS A 93 6.93 -7.33 2.10
N ALA A 94 7.13 -6.87 3.34
CA ALA A 94 6.25 -7.18 4.45
C ALA A 94 4.86 -6.55 4.28
N GLU A 95 4.79 -5.29 3.84
CA GLU A 95 3.53 -4.61 3.55
C GLU A 95 2.78 -5.24 2.37
N LEU A 96 3.51 -5.66 1.34
CA LEU A 96 2.94 -6.36 0.19
C LEU A 96 2.34 -7.70 0.61
N SER A 97 3.06 -8.46 1.45
CA SER A 97 2.57 -9.74 1.99
C SER A 97 1.35 -9.56 2.89
N ARG A 98 1.38 -8.57 3.81
CA ARG A 98 0.23 -8.22 4.67
C ARG A 98 -0.98 -7.82 3.85
N THR A 99 -0.78 -7.09 2.75
CA THR A 99 -1.87 -6.70 1.85
C THR A 99 -2.48 -7.91 1.16
N ALA A 100 -1.66 -8.86 0.71
CA ALA A 100 -2.12 -10.12 0.10
C ALA A 100 -3.03 -10.94 1.02
N GLU A 101 -2.86 -10.85 2.34
CA GLU A 101 -3.73 -11.52 3.31
C GLU A 101 -5.08 -10.81 3.46
N ARG A 102 -5.07 -9.47 3.36
CA ARG A 102 -6.22 -8.60 3.62
C ARG A 102 -7.11 -8.32 2.40
N VAL A 103 -6.62 -8.56 1.18
CA VAL A 103 -7.42 -8.35 -0.03
C VAL A 103 -8.68 -9.24 -0.03
N PRO A 104 -9.76 -8.84 -0.73
CA PRO A 104 -10.93 -9.68 -0.88
C PRO A 104 -10.62 -11.03 -1.50
N ASP A 105 -11.42 -12.05 -1.19
CA ASP A 105 -11.18 -13.42 -1.65
C ASP A 105 -11.16 -13.55 -3.18
N SER A 106 -11.92 -12.71 -3.89
CA SER A 106 -11.89 -12.64 -5.36
C SER A 106 -10.56 -12.17 -5.94
N LEU A 107 -9.71 -11.51 -5.14
CA LEU A 107 -8.41 -10.98 -5.54
C LEU A 107 -7.24 -11.71 -4.87
N LYS A 108 -7.48 -12.49 -3.80
CA LYS A 108 -6.45 -13.08 -2.94
C LYS A 108 -5.42 -13.92 -3.70
N ALA A 109 -5.86 -14.80 -4.61
CA ALA A 109 -4.94 -15.61 -5.40
C ALA A 109 -4.06 -14.77 -6.34
N ASP A 110 -4.65 -13.81 -7.02
CA ASP A 110 -3.96 -12.96 -7.99
C ASP A 110 -2.96 -12.02 -7.30
N PHE A 111 -3.35 -11.41 -6.17
CA PHE A 111 -2.46 -10.55 -5.41
C PHE A 111 -1.32 -11.34 -4.74
N ALA A 112 -1.58 -12.56 -4.26
CA ALA A 112 -0.53 -13.44 -3.75
C ALA A 112 0.48 -13.81 -4.85
N ASN A 113 0.00 -14.05 -6.08
CA ASN A 113 0.87 -14.28 -7.23
C ASN A 113 1.70 -13.03 -7.57
N LEU A 114 1.10 -11.84 -7.59
CA LEU A 114 1.82 -10.58 -7.76
C LEU A 114 2.92 -10.41 -6.70
N ALA A 115 2.59 -10.61 -5.42
CA ALA A 115 3.53 -10.52 -4.31
C ALA A 115 4.72 -11.47 -4.50
N LYS A 116 4.43 -12.74 -4.81
CA LYS A 116 5.46 -13.76 -5.04
C LYS A 116 6.38 -13.39 -6.21
N VAL A 117 5.81 -12.97 -7.35
CA VAL A 117 6.58 -12.62 -8.55
C VAL A 117 7.42 -11.36 -8.31
N ALA A 118 6.87 -10.36 -7.64
CA ALA A 118 7.58 -9.13 -7.31
C ALA A 118 8.76 -9.38 -6.36
N VAL A 119 8.57 -10.20 -5.32
CA VAL A 119 9.63 -10.60 -4.39
C VAL A 119 10.70 -11.44 -5.11
N ALA A 120 10.32 -12.38 -5.97
CA ALA A 120 11.27 -13.16 -6.75
C ALA A 120 12.09 -12.27 -7.71
N GLY A 121 11.46 -11.25 -8.30
CA GLY A 121 12.13 -10.29 -9.19
C GLY A 121 13.20 -9.43 -8.53
N VAL A 122 13.27 -9.40 -7.19
CA VAL A 122 14.33 -8.70 -6.44
C VAL A 122 15.70 -9.34 -6.68
N SER A 123 15.76 -10.67 -6.72
CA SER A 123 17.02 -11.42 -6.91
C SER A 123 17.10 -12.12 -8.27
N ASP A 124 15.97 -12.31 -8.95
CA ASP A 124 15.89 -12.93 -10.28
C ASP A 124 15.50 -11.89 -11.34
N GLN A 125 16.51 -11.34 -12.01
CA GLN A 125 16.31 -10.36 -13.08
C GLN A 125 15.50 -10.95 -14.26
N ALA A 126 15.57 -12.27 -14.50
CA ALA A 126 14.80 -12.91 -15.56
C ALA A 126 13.29 -12.88 -15.21
N VAL A 127 12.92 -13.02 -13.94
CA VAL A 127 11.52 -12.84 -13.50
C VAL A 127 11.04 -11.42 -13.76
N PHE A 128 11.85 -10.41 -13.48
CA PHE A 128 11.48 -9.02 -13.72
C PHE A 128 11.38 -8.67 -15.21
N SER A 129 12.36 -9.08 -16.01
CA SER A 129 12.47 -8.71 -17.44
C SER A 129 11.59 -9.55 -18.37
N SER A 130 11.11 -10.72 -17.94
CA SER A 130 10.29 -11.64 -18.77
C SER A 130 8.83 -11.24 -18.91
N GLY A 131 8.41 -10.11 -18.35
CA GLY A 131 7.01 -9.69 -18.34
C GLY A 131 6.14 -10.46 -17.33
N LYS A 132 6.70 -11.39 -16.54
CA LYS A 132 5.96 -12.12 -15.50
C LYS A 132 5.32 -11.17 -14.47
N LEU A 133 6.02 -10.10 -14.09
CA LEU A 133 5.48 -9.09 -13.18
C LEU A 133 4.26 -8.38 -13.79
N GLN A 134 4.33 -8.00 -15.07
CA GLN A 134 3.22 -7.39 -15.77
C GLN A 134 2.02 -8.36 -15.90
N ALA A 135 2.27 -9.63 -16.20
CA ALA A 135 1.24 -10.65 -16.26
C ALA A 135 0.57 -10.88 -14.89
N ALA A 136 1.35 -10.88 -13.80
CA ALA A 136 0.83 -11.02 -12.45
C ALA A 136 0.02 -9.79 -11.99
N MET A 137 0.33 -8.61 -12.52
CA MET A 137 -0.37 -7.36 -12.21
C MET A 137 -1.70 -7.22 -12.95
N ALA A 138 -1.81 -7.77 -14.18
CA ALA A 138 -3.00 -7.67 -15.01
C ALA A 138 -4.33 -8.00 -14.30
N PRO A 139 -4.48 -9.13 -13.58
CA PRO A 139 -5.72 -9.40 -12.85
C PRO A 139 -5.98 -8.41 -11.70
N VAL A 140 -4.93 -7.92 -11.04
CA VAL A 140 -5.05 -6.90 -9.99
C VAL A 140 -5.54 -5.58 -10.56
N THR A 141 -5.00 -5.15 -11.71
CA THR A 141 -5.46 -3.95 -12.42
C THR A 141 -6.90 -4.11 -12.90
N GLY A 142 -7.27 -5.29 -13.40
CA GLY A 142 -8.65 -5.59 -13.79
C GLY A 142 -9.62 -5.48 -12.62
N TRP A 143 -9.25 -6.03 -11.46
CA TRP A 143 -10.04 -5.89 -10.24
C TRP A 143 -10.17 -4.43 -9.81
N LEU A 144 -9.07 -3.68 -9.77
CA LEU A 144 -9.08 -2.26 -9.42
C LEU A 144 -10.01 -1.48 -10.36
N ALA A 145 -9.91 -1.68 -11.67
CA ALA A 145 -10.76 -1.00 -12.64
C ALA A 145 -12.26 -1.32 -12.48
N ALA A 146 -12.60 -2.53 -12.04
CA ALA A 146 -13.98 -2.94 -11.83
C ALA A 146 -14.57 -2.46 -10.49
N ASN A 147 -13.74 -2.16 -9.49
CA ASN A 147 -14.19 -1.93 -8.11
C ASN A 147 -13.82 -0.54 -7.53
N CYS A 148 -12.92 0.20 -8.19
CA CYS A 148 -12.37 1.46 -7.70
C CYS A 148 -12.66 2.58 -8.71
N THR A 149 -13.66 3.41 -8.39
CA THR A 149 -14.12 4.56 -9.19
C THR A 149 -14.05 5.85 -8.40
#